data_AF-R2VH80-F1
#
_entry.id   AF-R2VH80-F1
#
_cell.length_a   1.000
_cell.length_b   1.000
_cell.length_c   1.000
_cell.angle_alpha   90.00
_cell.angle_beta   90.00
_cell.angle_gamma   90.00
#
_symmetry.space_group_name_H-M   'P 1'
#
loop_
_entity.id
_entity.type
_entity.pdbx_description
1 polymer ?
#
loop_
_entity_poly.entity_id
_entity_poly.type
_entity_poly.pdbx_seq_one_letter_code
_entity_poly.pdbx_strand_id
1 'polypeptide(L)'
;MNNWTTTMIERLDSAYQVRFEKEAVLVFLNDAYQNALMLRKESLGETNTAMEEFLAAFNHTRDLFISQVVDRYPSSYTEVAQQIAELKQLNLHLTM
;
A
#
# COMPACT_ATOMS: atom_id res chain seq x y z
N MET A 1 -12.55 7.91 10.29
CA MET A 1 -11.64 7.16 9.40
C MET A 1 -10.42 8.02 9.18
N ASN A 2 -9.22 7.51 9.46
CA ASN A 2 -8.02 8.24 9.06
C ASN A 2 -7.97 8.17 7.54
N ASN A 3 -8.28 9.27 6.85
CA ASN A 3 -8.56 9.29 5.42
C ASN A 3 -7.40 8.66 4.62
N TRP A 4 -6.18 8.85 5.11
CA TRP A 4 -4.96 8.41 4.46
C TRP A 4 -4.83 6.89 4.32
N THR A 5 -5.11 6.09 5.36
CA THR A 5 -4.93 4.63 5.30
C THR A 5 -5.88 3.99 4.29
N THR A 6 -7.11 4.51 4.21
CA THR A 6 -8.11 4.07 3.23
C THR A 6 -7.70 4.48 1.82
N THR A 7 -7.31 5.74 1.59
CA THR A 7 -6.85 6.20 0.27
C THR A 7 -5.58 5.48 -0.19
N MET A 8 -4.68 5.11 0.73
CA MET A 8 -3.50 4.29 0.41
C MET A 8 -3.90 2.92 -0.15
N ILE A 9 -4.86 2.25 0.48
CA ILE A 9 -5.39 0.95 0.01
C ILE A 9 -6.05 1.10 -1.35
N GLU A 10 -6.90 2.12 -1.55
CA GLU A 10 -7.59 2.35 -2.83
C GLU A 10 -6.59 2.55 -3.99
N ARG A 11 -5.46 3.19 -3.73
CA ARG A 11 -4.39 3.37 -4.71
C ARG A 11 -3.62 2.08 -4.99
N LEU A 12 -3.39 1.24 -3.98
CA LEU A 12 -2.84 -0.10 -4.18
C LEU A 12 -3.79 -0.99 -4.99
N ASP A 13 -5.09 -0.94 -4.71
CA ASP A 13 -6.12 -1.63 -5.51
C ASP A 13 -6.14 -1.13 -6.95
N SER A 14 -6.06 0.18 -7.16
CA SER A 14 -6.00 0.79 -8.50
C SER A 14 -4.76 0.34 -9.26
N ALA A 15 -3.59 0.37 -8.62
CA ALA A 15 -2.35 -0.20 -9.14
C ALA A 15 -2.53 -1.68 -9.54
N TYR A 16 -3.21 -2.47 -8.70
CA TYR A 16 -3.48 -3.88 -8.96
C TYR A 16 -4.38 -4.10 -10.18
N GLN A 17 -5.40 -3.27 -10.37
CA GLN A 17 -6.28 -3.37 -11.53
C GLN A 17 -5.51 -3.12 -12.84
N VAL A 18 -4.59 -2.16 -12.84
CA VAL A 18 -3.78 -1.80 -14.02
C VAL A 18 -2.42 -2.50 -14.04
N ARG A 19 -2.23 -3.59 -13.28
CA ARG A 19 -0.92 -4.25 -13.07
C ARG A 19 -0.12 -4.66 -14.32
N PHE A 20 -0.77 -4.73 -15.48
CA PHE A 20 -0.11 -5.04 -16.76
C PHE A 20 0.39 -3.78 -17.51
N GLU A 21 0.05 -2.59 -17.03
CA GLU A 21 0.46 -1.28 -17.56
C GLU A 21 1.47 -0.64 -16.60
N LYS A 22 2.75 -0.99 -16.77
CA LYS A 22 3.85 -0.61 -15.86
C LYS A 22 3.84 0.87 -15.46
N GLU A 23 3.66 1.77 -16.41
CA GLU A 23 3.67 3.22 -16.15
C GLU A 23 2.50 3.63 -15.25
N ALA A 24 1.29 3.17 -15.54
CA ALA A 24 0.10 3.44 -14.73
C ALA A 24 0.24 2.89 -13.30
N VAL A 25 0.80 1.67 -13.17
CA VAL A 25 1.08 1.08 -11.85
C VAL A 25 2.01 1.96 -11.03
N LEU A 26 3.13 2.37 -11.60
CA LEU A 26 4.12 3.17 -10.88
C LEU A 26 3.56 4.53 -10.43
N VAL A 27 2.66 5.14 -11.22
CA VAL A 27 1.94 6.36 -10.81
C VAL A 27 1.12 6.11 -9.54
N PHE A 28 0.26 5.09 -9.54
CA PHE A 28 -0.57 4.78 -8.38
C PHE A 28 0.25 4.38 -7.14
N LEU A 29 1.34 3.62 -7.32
CA LEU A 29 2.23 3.26 -6.22
C LEU A 29 2.96 4.46 -5.63
N ASN A 30 3.37 5.41 -6.47
CA ASN A 30 3.95 6.67 -6.00
C ASN A 30 2.91 7.50 -5.25
N ASP A 31 1.70 7.63 -5.77
CA ASP A 31 0.63 8.36 -5.09
C ASP A 31 0.30 7.72 -3.74
N ALA A 32 0.23 6.40 -3.66
CA ALA A 32 0.03 5.69 -2.39
C ALA A 32 1.16 6.00 -1.39
N TYR A 33 2.41 6.07 -1.86
CA TYR A 33 3.55 6.43 -1.01
C TYR A 33 3.50 7.87 -0.53
N GLN A 34 3.11 8.83 -1.37
CA GLN A 34 2.95 10.22 -0.94
C GLN A 34 1.93 10.33 0.20
N ASN A 35 0.83 9.56 0.15
CA ASN A 35 -0.10 9.49 1.27
C ASN A 35 0.53 8.90 2.54
N ALA A 36 1.35 7.85 2.39
CA ALA A 36 2.07 7.27 3.53
C ALA A 36 3.00 8.30 4.20
N LEU A 37 3.65 9.16 3.42
CA LEU A 37 4.47 10.25 3.94
C LEU A 37 3.64 11.31 4.67
N MET A 38 2.48 11.67 4.13
CA MET A 38 1.54 12.59 4.78
C MET A 38 1.05 12.04 6.11
N LEU A 39 0.65 10.77 6.13
CA LEU A 39 0.22 10.08 7.35
C LEU A 39 1.34 10.04 8.40
N ARG A 40 2.57 9.67 8.01
CA ARG A 40 3.73 9.67 8.92
C ARG A 40 3.99 11.07 9.51
N LYS A 41 3.82 12.11 8.70
CA LYS A 41 3.98 13.50 9.15
C LYS A 41 2.91 13.91 10.16
N GLU A 42 1.66 13.51 9.94
CA GLU A 42 0.55 13.78 10.87
C GLU A 42 0.68 13.02 12.19
N SER A 43 1.25 11.80 12.15
CA SER A 43 1.50 10.97 13.34
C SER A 43 2.80 11.32 14.09
N LEU A 44 3.51 12.39 13.74
CA LEU A 44 4.74 12.79 14.43
C LEU A 44 4.46 13.18 15.88
N GLY A 45 4.88 12.33 16.81
CA GLY A 45 4.75 12.57 18.27
C GLY A 45 3.77 11.63 18.97
N GLU A 46 3.02 10.81 18.23
CA GLU A 46 2.12 9.79 18.79
C GLU A 46 2.65 8.39 18.48
N THR A 47 3.06 7.65 19.51
CA THR A 47 3.41 6.23 19.34
C THR A 47 2.12 5.42 19.22
N ASN A 48 1.82 4.96 18.01
CA ASN A 48 0.70 4.06 17.75
C ASN A 48 1.21 2.81 17.05
N THR A 49 1.38 1.73 17.81
CA THR A 49 1.91 0.45 17.32
C THR A 49 1.09 -0.12 16.15
N ALA A 50 -0.24 -0.04 16.19
CA ALA A 50 -1.09 -0.52 15.10
C ALA A 50 -0.87 0.29 13.81
N MET A 51 -0.64 1.61 13.94
CA MET A 51 -0.33 2.46 12.79
C MET A 51 1.05 2.12 12.20
N GLU A 52 2.04 1.85 13.05
CA GLU A 52 3.37 1.42 12.63
C GLU A 52 3.32 0.07 11.90
N GLU A 53 2.54 -0.90 12.42
CA GLU A 53 2.29 -2.19 11.79
C GLU A 53 1.65 -2.03 10.40
N PHE A 54 0.62 -1.19 10.27
CA PHE A 54 0.00 -0.88 8.99
C PHE A 54 1.00 -0.26 8.00
N LEU A 55 1.77 0.72 8.44
CA LEU A 55 2.77 1.39 7.61
C LEU A 55 3.91 0.46 7.17
N ALA A 56 4.29 -0.52 8.01
CA ALA A 56 5.26 -1.55 7.68
C ALA A 56 4.72 -2.52 6.63
N ALA A 57 3.50 -3.04 6.83
CA ALA A 57 2.82 -3.89 5.85
C ALA A 57 2.63 -3.16 4.50
N PHE A 58 2.33 -1.86 4.54
CA PHE A 58 2.17 -1.05 3.35
C PHE A 58 3.47 -0.95 2.55
N ASN A 59 4.59 -0.63 3.22
CA ASN A 59 5.89 -0.56 2.58
C ASN A 59 6.27 -1.90 1.94
N HIS A 60 6.07 -3.00 2.66
CA HIS A 60 6.33 -4.34 2.15
C HIS A 60 5.51 -4.65 0.89
N THR A 61 4.20 -4.41 0.94
CA THR A 61 3.29 -4.63 -0.20
C THR A 61 3.69 -3.81 -1.41
N ARG A 62 4.01 -2.53 -1.22
CA ARG A 62 4.45 -1.64 -2.31
C ARG A 62 5.75 -2.14 -2.94
N ASP A 63 6.73 -2.49 -2.13
CA ASP A 63 8.05 -2.91 -2.61
C ASP A 63 7.99 -4.25 -3.36
N LEU A 64 7.17 -5.18 -2.86
CA LEU A 64 6.83 -6.42 -3.57
C LEU A 64 6.16 -6.10 -4.92
N PHE A 65 5.22 -5.15 -4.95
CA PHE A 65 4.54 -4.81 -6.20
C PHE A 65 5.51 -4.17 -7.20
N ILE A 66 6.36 -3.24 -6.76
CA ILE A 66 7.41 -2.65 -7.61
C ILE A 66 8.29 -3.75 -8.20
N SER A 67 8.75 -4.72 -7.39
CA SER A 67 9.63 -5.79 -7.88
C SER A 67 8.98 -6.63 -8.97
N GLN A 68 7.70 -6.98 -8.82
CA GLN A 68 6.93 -7.73 -9.82
C GLN A 68 6.69 -6.93 -11.11
N VAL A 69 6.45 -5.62 -10.99
CA VAL A 69 6.15 -4.73 -12.14
C VAL A 69 7.39 -4.41 -12.97
N VAL A 70 8.56 -4.35 -12.34
CA VAL A 70 9.83 -4.11 -13.05
C VAL A 70 10.47 -5.38 -13.59
N ASP A 71 10.05 -6.56 -13.11
CA ASP A 71 10.48 -7.85 -13.63
C ASP A 71 10.00 -8.03 -15.08
N ARG A 72 10.88 -8.59 -15.92
CA ARG A 72 10.53 -8.99 -17.29
C ARG A 72 9.70 -10.26 -17.32
N TYR A 73 9.72 -11.07 -16.25
CA TYR A 73 8.99 -12.34 -16.13
C TYR A 73 8.28 -12.43 -14.76
N PRO A 74 7.26 -11.58 -14.50
CA PRO A 74 6.58 -11.55 -13.22
C PRO A 74 6.09 -12.94 -12.81
N SER A 75 6.45 -13.36 -11.61
CA SER A 75 6.24 -14.72 -11.10
C SER A 75 4.78 -15.01 -10.76
N SER A 76 4.03 -13.96 -10.40
CA SER A 76 2.56 -13.83 -10.41
C SER A 76 2.19 -12.67 -9.48
N TYR A 77 1.10 -11.97 -9.76
CA TYR A 77 0.56 -10.95 -8.87
C TYR A 77 -0.31 -11.52 -7.72
N THR A 78 -0.34 -12.84 -7.53
CA THR A 78 -1.13 -13.48 -6.46
C THR A 78 -0.68 -13.02 -5.07
N GLU A 79 0.63 -12.94 -4.84
CA GLU A 79 1.19 -12.53 -3.56
C GLU A 79 0.86 -11.06 -3.24
N VAL A 80 0.93 -10.18 -4.25
CA VAL A 80 0.51 -8.78 -4.13
C VAL A 80 -0.96 -8.67 -3.73
N ALA A 81 -1.85 -9.48 -4.32
CA ALA A 81 -3.26 -9.48 -3.96
C ALA A 81 -3.49 -9.91 -2.51
N GLN A 82 -2.75 -10.93 -2.05
CA GLN A 82 -2.81 -11.39 -0.67
C GLN A 82 -2.37 -10.29 0.30
N GLN A 83 -1.26 -9.62 0.01
CA GLN A 83 -0.74 -8.53 0.83
C GLN A 83 -1.69 -7.32 0.89
N ILE A 84 -2.37 -6.99 -0.22
CA ILE A 84 -3.43 -5.96 -0.23
C ILE A 84 -4.62 -6.38 0.66
N ALA A 85 -4.99 -7.66 0.67
CA ALA A 85 -6.07 -8.16 1.54
C ALA A 85 -5.68 -8.08 3.04
N GLU A 86 -4.44 -8.41 3.38
CA GLU A 86 -3.90 -8.27 4.74
C GLU A 86 -3.92 -6.80 5.18
N LEU A 87 -3.53 -5.87 4.31
CA LEU A 87 -3.63 -4.42 4.57
C LEU A 87 -5.06 -3.95 4.84
N LYS A 88 -6.04 -4.47 4.10
CA LYS A 88 -7.46 -4.18 4.35
C LYS A 88 -7.89 -4.64 5.75
N GLN A 89 -7.42 -5.80 6.19
CA GLN A 89 -7.69 -6.28 7.55
C GLN A 89 -7.05 -5.37 8.60
N LEU A 90 -5.77 -5.01 8.44
CA LEU A 90 -5.09 -4.09 9.37
C LEU A 90 -5.81 -2.73 9.46
N ASN A 91 -6.28 -2.20 8.33
CA ASN A 91 -7.03 -0.94 8.30
C ASN A 91 -8.37 -1.03 9.05
N LEU A 92 -9.08 -2.15 8.98
CA LEU A 92 -10.31 -2.33 9.76
C LEU A 92 -10.05 -2.21 11.27
N HIS A 93 -8.97 -2.85 11.75
CA HIS A 93 -8.57 -2.78 13.17
C HIS A 93 -8.15 -1.38 13.62
N LEU A 94 -7.64 -0.54 12.71
CA LEU A 94 -7.32 0.87 12.99
C LEU A 94 -8.56 1.78 13.09
N THR A 95 -9.70 1.33 12.57
CA THR A 95 -10.94 2.13 12.50
C THR A 95 -12.02 1.71 13.49
N MET A 96 -11.81 0.62 14.23
CA MET A 96 -12.64 0.15 15.35
C MET A 96 -12.21 0.83 16.65
#